data_AF-A0A938VN92-F1
#
_entry.id   AF-A0A938VN92-F1
#
_cell.length_a   1.000
_cell.length_b   1.000
_cell.length_c   1.000
_cell.angle_alpha   90.00
_cell.angle_beta   90.00
_cell.angle_gamma   90.00
#
_symmetry.space_group_name_H-M   'P 1'
#
loop_
_entity.id
_entity.type
_entity.pdbx_description
1 polymer ?
#
loop_
_entity_poly.entity_id
_entity_poly.type
_entity_poly.pdbx_seq_one_letter_code
_entity_poly.pdbx_strand_id
1 'polypeptide(L)' 'MQINDWYAKTNEETFRDLDSQPAGLTLQEAGKRLEKHGPNEIQAAKRISAWQILLEQFKNILILILLGATILSLFLGHWV' A
#
# COMPACT_ATOMS: atom_id res chain seq x y z
N MET A 1 22.52 -9.55 8.86
CA MET A 1 21.81 -9.46 7.56
C MET A 1 22.87 -9.60 6.49
N GLN A 2 22.98 -10.77 5.84
CA GLN A 2 23.95 -10.94 4.75
C GLN A 2 23.50 -10.06 3.59
N ILE A 3 24.34 -9.08 3.22
CA ILE A 3 24.18 -8.35 1.98
C ILE A 3 24.68 -9.31 0.90
N ASN A 4 23.74 -9.91 0.17
CA ASN A 4 24.06 -10.69 -1.02
C ASN A 4 24.21 -9.66 -2.15
N ASP A 5 25.43 -9.48 -2.66
CA ASP A 5 25.75 -8.52 -3.73
C ASP A 5 25.24 -9.02 -5.09
N TRP A 6 23.92 -9.20 -5.20
CA TRP A 6 23.24 -9.74 -6.38
C TRP A 6 23.58 -8.96 -7.66
N TYR A 7 23.90 -7.67 -7.52
CA TYR A 7 24.25 -6.77 -8.62
C TYR A 7 25.65 -7.00 -9.19
N ALA A 8 26.53 -7.71 -8.46
CA ALA A 8 27.92 -7.96 -8.87
C ALA A 8 28.13 -9.36 -9.45
N LYS A 9 27.09 -10.18 -9.53
CA LYS A 9 27.16 -11.56 -10.05
C LYS A 9 27.33 -11.60 -11.55
N THR A 10 28.03 -12.61 -12.05
CA THR A 10 28.08 -12.86 -13.50
C THR A 10 26.74 -13.39 -14.01
N ASN A 11 26.58 -13.43 -15.33
CA ASN A 11 25.39 -14.00 -15.95
C ASN A 11 25.23 -15.48 -15.59
N GLU A 12 26.32 -16.26 -15.60
CA GLU A 12 26.32 -17.69 -15.31
C GLU A 12 25.90 -17.98 -13.86
N GLU A 13 26.38 -17.16 -12.92
CA GLU A 13 25.98 -17.23 -11.52
C GLU A 13 24.51 -16.88 -11.35
N THR A 14 24.04 -15.84 -12.03
CA THR A 14 22.64 -15.41 -12.00
C THR A 14 21.72 -16.48 -12.58
N PHE A 15 22.08 -17.10 -13.71
CA PHE A 15 21.33 -18.19 -14.32
C PHE A 15 21.24 -19.41 -13.41
N ARG A 16 22.35 -19.77 -12.74
CA ARG A 16 22.38 -20.87 -11.78
C ARG A 16 21.51 -20.59 -10.56
N ASP A 17 21.62 -19.40 -9.97
CA ASP A 17 20.90 -19.03 -8.76
C ASP A 17 19.39 -18.89 -9.00
N LEU A 18 19.00 -18.41 -10.18
CA LEU A 18 17.60 -18.24 -10.57
C LEU A 18 17.02 -19.45 -11.30
N ASP A 19 17.77 -20.55 -11.41
CA ASP A 19 17.42 -21.74 -12.19
C ASP A 19 16.79 -21.36 -13.55
N SER A 20 17.55 -20.58 -14.31
CA SER A 20 17.11 -19.97 -15.56
C SER A 20 18.19 -20.08 -16.62
N GLN A 21 17.85 -19.73 -17.85
CA GLN A 21 18.72 -19.95 -19.01
C GLN A 21 18.76 -18.67 -19.86
N PRO A 22 19.79 -18.51 -20.72
CA PRO A 22 19.84 -17.40 -21.67
C PRO A 22 18.61 -17.32 -22.60
N ALA A 23 18.00 -18.47 -22.93
CA ALA A 23 16.78 -18.54 -23.73
C ALA A 23 15.48 -18.22 -22.93
N GLY A 24 15.60 -17.95 -21.63
CA GLY A 24 14.47 -17.68 -20.73
C GLY A 24 13.95 -18.92 -20.00
N LEU A 25 12.74 -18.79 -19.45
CA LEU A 25 12.03 -19.86 -18.74
C LEU A 25 11.10 -20.62 -19.68
N THR A 26 10.85 -21.89 -19.37
CA THR A 26 9.78 -22.65 -20.02
C THR A 26 8.42 -22.13 -19.56
N LEU A 27 7.38 -22.31 -20.38
CA LEU A 27 6.01 -21.93 -20.00
C LEU A 27 5.56 -22.59 -18.70
N GLN A 28 5.96 -23.84 -18.48
CA GLN A 28 5.64 -24.59 -17.27
C GLN A 28 6.29 -23.96 -16.03
N GLU A 29 7.57 -23.59 -16.11
CA GLU A 29 8.30 -22.98 -15.00
C GLU A 29 7.82 -21.55 -14.73
N ALA A 30 7.55 -20.78 -15.79
CA ALA A 30 6.93 -19.46 -15.67
C ALA A 30 5.57 -19.53 -14.96
N GLY A 31 4.72 -20.52 -15.29
CA GLY A 31 3.44 -20.75 -14.62
C GLY A 31 3.61 -21.09 -13.14
N LYS A 32 4.51 -22.02 -12.81
CA LYS A 32 4.82 -22.37 -11.40
C LYS A 32 5.29 -21.16 -10.60
N ARG A 33 6.16 -20.32 -11.18
CA ARG A 33 6.63 -19.10 -10.51
C ARG A 33 5.52 -18.09 -10.34
N LEU A 34 4.63 -17.93 -11.31
CA LEU A 34 3.48 -17.05 -11.21
C LEU A 34 2.53 -17.48 -10.08
N GLU A 35 2.26 -18.78 -9.94
CA GLU A 35 1.44 -19.30 -8.84
C GLU A 35 2.10 -19.09 -7.47
N LYS A 36 3.43 -19.27 -7.40
CA LYS A 36 4.20 -19.14 -6.15
C LYS A 36 4.40 -17.69 -5.71
N HIS A 37 4.73 -16.80 -6.63
CA HIS A 37 5.11 -15.42 -6.34
C HIS A 37 3.97 -14.42 -6.55
N GLY A 38 2.94 -14.81 -7.30
CA GLY A 38 1.90 -13.91 -7.76
C GLY A 38 2.36 -13.01 -8.92
N PRO A 39 1.45 -12.20 -9.46
CA PRO A 39 1.77 -11.20 -10.46
C PRO A 39 2.76 -10.17 -9.91
N ASN A 40 3.69 -9.71 -10.75
CA ASN A 40 4.60 -8.62 -10.42
C ASN A 40 3.87 -7.27 -10.51
N GLU A 41 2.89 -7.05 -9.63
CA GLU A 41 2.11 -5.83 -9.55
C GLU A 41 2.15 -5.25 -8.14
N ILE A 42 2.32 -3.94 -8.05
CA ILE A 42 2.21 -3.23 -6.78
C ILE A 42 0.73 -3.19 -6.43
N GLN A 43 0.36 -3.81 -5.31
CA GLN A 43 -1.02 -3.78 -4.83
C GLN A 43 -1.44 -2.33 -4.61
N ALA A 44 -2.47 -1.90 -5.33
CA ALA A 44 -3.06 -0.60 -5.11
C ALA A 44 -3.55 -0.52 -3.66
N ALA A 45 -3.17 0.53 -2.94
CA ALA A 45 -3.72 0.79 -1.63
C ALA A 45 -5.24 0.81 -1.72
N LYS A 46 -5.92 0.20 -0.73
CA LYS A 46 -7.39 0.23 -0.66
C LYS A 46 -7.84 1.68 -0.77
N ARG A 47 -8.68 1.99 -1.75
CA ARG A 47 -9.28 3.32 -1.88
C ARG A 47 -10.15 3.55 -0.65
N ILE A 48 -9.78 4.55 0.16
CA ILE A 48 -10.62 5.01 1.26
C ILE A 48 -11.76 5.83 0.63
N SER A 49 -13.00 5.52 0.99
CA SER A 49 -14.15 6.26 0.48
C SER A 49 -14.22 7.68 1.07
N ALA A 50 -14.73 8.65 0.30
CA ALA A 50 -14.89 10.03 0.78
C ALA A 50 -15.75 10.11 2.06
N TRP A 51 -16.78 9.26 2.17
CA TRP A 51 -17.62 9.15 3.37
C TRP A 51 -16.86 8.64 4.58
N GLN A 52 -15.94 7.68 4.41
CA GLN A 52 -15.08 7.22 5.50
C GLN A 52 -14.13 8.32 5.98
N ILE A 53 -13.53 9.08 5.05
CA ILE A 53 -12.67 10.21 5.40
C ILE A 53 -13.45 11.25 6.21
N LEU A 54 -14.67 11.58 5.77
CA LEU A 54 -15.55 12.51 6.49
C LEU A 54 -15.88 12.02 7.90
N LEU A 55 -16.22 10.73 8.07
CA LEU A 55 -16.53 10.16 9.38
C LEU A 55 -15.30 10.11 10.30
N GLU A 56 -14.10 9.88 9.76
CA GLU A 56 -12.87 9.92 10.53
C GLU A 56 -12.54 11.30 11.09
N GLN A 57 -12.95 12.39 10.40
CA GLN A 57 -12.78 13.75 10.90
C GLN A 57 -13.50 13.99 12.24
N PHE A 58 -14.65 13.35 12.49
CA PHE A 58 -15.35 13.49 13.78
C PHE A 58 -14.63 12.84 14.97
N LYS A 59 -13.58 12.02 14.72
CA LYS A 59 -12.70 11.48 15.77
C LYS A 59 -11.61 12.48 16.19
N ASN A 60 -11.44 13.57 15.45
CA ASN A 60 -10.43 14.57 15.72
C ASN A 60 -10.88 15.53 16.84
N ILE A 61 -10.08 15.66 17.90
CA ILE A 61 -10.38 16.51 19.04
C ILE A 61 -10.62 17.98 18.66
N LEU A 62 -9.89 18.52 17.68
CA LEU A 62 -10.06 19.89 17.22
C LEU A 62 -11.42 20.10 16.58
N ILE A 63 -11.91 19.11 15.82
CA ILE A 63 -13.23 19.16 15.18
C ILE A 63 -14.33 19.08 16.23
N LEU A 64 -14.16 18.25 17.26
CA LEU A 64 -15.10 18.19 18.37
C LEU A 64 -15.17 19.52 19.14
N ILE A 65 -14.04 20.19 19.33
CA ILE A 65 -14.00 21.53 19.95
C ILE A 65 -14.75 22.55 19.09
N LEU A 66 -14.51 22.55 17.76
CA LEU A 66 -15.21 23.45 16.84
C LEU A 66 -16.72 23.20 16.84
N LEU A 67 -17.16 21.94 16.80
CA LEU A 67 -18.58 21.58 16.90
C LEU A 67 -19.19 22.07 18.21
N GLY A 68 -18.49 21.89 19.34
CA GLY A 68 -18.92 22.43 20.63
C GLY A 68 -19.06 23.95 20.61
N ALA A 69 -18.07 24.66 20.06
CA ALA A 69 -18.11 26.11 19.92
C ALA A 69 -19.27 26.58 19.02
N THR A 70 -19.52 25.90 17.90
CA THR A 70 -20.66 26.17 17.02
C THR A 70 -21.98 25.98 17.75
N ILE A 71 -22.15 24.87 18.49
CA ILE A 71 -23.36 24.59 19.27
C ILE A 71 -23.59 25.69 20.31
N LEU A 72 -22.55 26.04 21.10
CA LEU A 72 -22.62 27.13 22.07
C LEU A 72 -22.98 28.47 21.41
N SER A 73 -22.37 28.77 20.25
CA SER A 73 -22.65 29.99 19.50
C SER A 73 -24.08 30.02 18.96
N LEU A 74 -24.66 28.89 18.55
CA LEU A 74 -26.06 28.83 18.15
C LEU A 74 -26.96 29.13 19.35
N PHE A 75 -26.73 28.47 20.48
CA PHE A 75 -27.51 28.73 21.69
C PHE A 75 -27.39 30.17 22.17
N LEU A 76 -26.21 30.78 22.14
CA LEU A 76 -26.00 32.19 22.50
C LEU A 76 -26.56 33.16 21.44
N GLY A 77 -26.48 32.80 20.17
CA GLY A 77 -26.96 33.61 19.04
C GLY A 77 -28.49 33.64 18.87
N HIS A 78 -29.21 32.75 19.56
CA HIS A 78 -30.69 32.76 19.62
C HIS A 78 -31.25 33.54 20.82
N TRP A 79 -30.42 34.30 21.54
CA TRP A 79 -30.81 35.11 22.72
C TRP A 79 -30.76 36.63 22.49
N VAL A 80 -30.80 37.08 21.23
CA VAL A 80 -31.04 38.49 20.85
C VAL A 80 -32.19 38.56 19.86
#